data_AF-A0A1I6XVV2-F1
#
_entry.id   AF-A0A1I6XVV2-F1
#
_cell.length_a   1.000
_cell.length_b   1.000
_cell.length_c   1.000
_cell.angle_alpha   90.00
_cell.angle_beta   90.00
_cell.angle_gamma   90.00
#
_symmetry.space_group_name_H-M   'P 1'
#
loop_
_entity.id
_entity.type
_entity.pdbx_description
1 polymer ?
#
loop_
_entity_poly.entity_id
_entity_poly.type
_entity_poly.pdbx_seq_one_letter_code
_entity_poly.pdbx_strand_id
1 'polypeptide(L)'
;MSNNFYPSVSEDFLLDRIRKSPKIDPETEKQVGSSYSFMMRGDRPIYKRQITLRSVNGEFNFMQASSKAILLGFMTELLEYLENEKGYKDGGYISNN
;
A
#
# COMPACT_ATOMS: atom_id res chain seq x y z
N MET A 1 13.95 -2.47 -18.28
CA MET A 1 13.15 -2.48 -17.04
C MET A 1 14.14 -2.56 -15.89
N SER A 2 14.17 -1.58 -15.00
CA SER A 2 15.04 -1.67 -13.82
C SER A 2 14.66 -2.94 -13.05
N ASN A 3 15.64 -3.78 -12.72
CA ASN A 3 15.43 -4.93 -11.86
C ASN A 3 14.86 -4.43 -10.53
N ASN A 4 13.55 -4.55 -10.36
CA ASN A 4 12.88 -4.13 -9.14
C ASN A 4 13.07 -5.26 -8.13
N PHE A 5 14.20 -5.20 -7.39
CA PHE A 5 14.53 -6.20 -6.38
C PHE A 5 13.57 -6.17 -5.19
N TYR A 6 12.77 -5.11 -5.06
CA TYR A 6 11.78 -4.99 -3.99
C TYR A 6 10.53 -5.83 -4.27
N PRO A 7 9.93 -6.42 -3.23
CA PRO A 7 8.72 -7.20 -3.37
C PRO A 7 7.53 -6.31 -3.76
N SER A 8 6.63 -6.86 -4.54
CA SER A 8 5.30 -6.30 -4.76
C SER A 8 4.34 -6.74 -3.64
N VAL A 9 3.26 -5.98 -3.47
CA VAL A 9 2.22 -6.24 -2.47
C VAL A 9 0.90 -6.48 -3.19
N SER A 10 0.16 -7.52 -2.78
CA SER A 10 -1.11 -7.83 -3.43
C SER A 10 -2.11 -6.70 -3.29
N GLU A 11 -2.93 -6.51 -4.33
CA GLU A 11 -3.96 -5.49 -4.37
C GLU A 11 -4.95 -5.64 -3.21
N ASP A 12 -5.42 -6.87 -2.98
CA ASP A 12 -6.38 -7.18 -1.92
C ASP A 12 -5.87 -6.82 -0.53
N PHE A 13 -4.63 -7.19 -0.21
CA PHE A 13 -4.03 -6.88 1.09
C PHE A 13 -3.94 -5.37 1.32
N LEU A 14 -3.39 -4.64 0.35
CA LEU A 14 -3.15 -3.21 0.54
C LEU A 14 -4.45 -2.42 0.61
N LEU A 15 -5.42 -2.73 -0.26
CA LEU A 15 -6.71 -2.05 -0.25
C LEU A 15 -7.52 -2.35 1.02
N ASP A 16 -7.48 -3.58 1.53
CA ASP A 16 -8.10 -3.92 2.81
C ASP A 16 -7.54 -3.08 3.96
N ARG A 17 -6.20 -2.94 4.05
CA ARG A 17 -5.54 -2.12 5.07
C ARG A 17 -5.89 -0.63 4.94
N ILE A 18 -5.96 -0.11 3.72
CA ILE A 18 -6.34 1.29 3.48
C ILE A 18 -7.79 1.53 3.92
N ARG A 19 -8.73 0.68 3.51
CA ARG A 19 -10.16 0.80 3.84
C ARG A 19 -10.44 0.72 5.35
N LYS A 20 -9.67 -0.10 6.07
CA LYS A 20 -9.78 -0.25 7.53
C LYS A 20 -9.10 0.87 8.31
N SER A 21 -8.30 1.72 7.67
CA SER A 21 -7.62 2.81 8.36
C SER A 21 -8.62 3.85 8.89
N PRO A 22 -8.59 4.21 10.18
CA PRO A 22 -9.47 5.26 10.73
C PRO A 22 -9.18 6.64 10.15
N LYS A 23 -8.06 6.81 9.45
CA LYS A 23 -7.68 8.06 8.77
C LYS A 23 -8.35 8.21 7.40
N ILE A 24 -8.99 7.16 6.87
CA ILE A 24 -9.62 7.14 5.55
C ILE A 24 -11.12 7.28 5.67
N ASP A 25 -11.69 8.01 4.71
CA ASP A 25 -13.13 7.99 4.45
C ASP A 25 -13.43 6.94 3.38
N PRO A 26 -13.95 5.75 3.74
CA PRO A 26 -14.14 4.66 2.80
C PRO A 26 -15.19 4.97 1.72
N GLU A 27 -16.12 5.89 1.98
CA GLU A 27 -17.15 6.27 0.99
C GLU A 27 -16.57 7.06 -0.18
N THR A 28 -15.36 7.58 -0.02
CA THR A 28 -14.64 8.35 -1.05
C THR A 28 -13.81 7.48 -1.98
N GLU A 29 -13.81 6.16 -1.79
CA GLU A 29 -13.13 5.24 -2.68
C GLU A 29 -13.66 5.38 -4.12
N LYS A 30 -12.75 5.61 -5.06
CA LYS A 30 -13.02 5.60 -6.49
C LYS A 30 -11.95 4.79 -7.20
N GLN A 31 -12.41 3.93 -8.11
CA GLN A 31 -11.56 3.16 -9.00
C GLN A 31 -11.75 3.64 -10.44
N VAL A 32 -10.66 3.90 -11.14
CA VAL A 32 -10.63 4.21 -12.57
C VAL A 32 -9.56 3.35 -13.22
N GLY A 33 -9.99 2.33 -13.97
CA GLY A 33 -9.09 1.29 -14.48
C GLY A 33 -8.37 0.58 -13.32
N SER A 34 -7.04 0.53 -13.38
CA SER A 34 -6.20 -0.03 -12.30
C SER A 34 -5.75 1.01 -11.26
N SER A 35 -6.32 2.22 -11.28
CA SER A 35 -6.00 3.28 -10.33
C SER A 35 -7.09 3.43 -9.28
N TYR A 36 -6.68 3.56 -8.03
CA TYR A 36 -7.54 3.74 -6.87
C TYR A 36 -7.27 5.11 -6.24
N SER A 37 -8.34 5.77 -5.81
CA SER A 37 -8.29 7.05 -5.11
C SER A 37 -9.12 6.97 -3.83
N PHE A 38 -8.58 7.55 -2.76
CA PHE A 38 -9.23 7.69 -1.46
C PHE A 38 -9.03 9.12 -0.95
N MET A 39 -9.92 9.57 -0.07
CA MET A 39 -9.73 10.78 0.71
C MET A 39 -9.44 10.44 2.16
N MET A 40 -8.43 11.08 2.72
CA MET A 40 -8.23 11.11 4.16
C MET A 40 -9.28 12.01 4.83
N ARG A 41 -9.70 11.61 6.03
CA ARG A 41 -10.53 12.42 6.92
C ARG A 41 -9.77 13.68 7.36
N GLY A 42 -10.53 14.71 7.75
CA GLY A 42 -9.99 15.96 8.28
C GLY A 42 -10.28 17.19 7.40
N ASP A 43 -9.75 18.32 7.83
CA ASP A 43 -10.06 19.67 7.31
C ASP A 43 -8.95 20.27 6.44
N ARG A 44 -7.81 19.58 6.31
CA ARG A 44 -6.70 20.00 5.44
C ARG A 44 -7.16 20.18 3.99
N PRO A 45 -6.47 20.98 3.16
CA PRO A 45 -6.77 21.09 1.74
C PRO A 45 -6.82 19.73 1.04
N ILE A 46 -7.76 19.57 0.09
CA ILE A 46 -8.05 18.29 -0.60
C ILE A 46 -6.78 17.66 -1.19
N TYR A 47 -5.92 18.45 -1.84
CA TYR A 47 -4.69 17.97 -2.46
C TYR A 47 -3.68 17.34 -1.47
N LYS A 48 -3.79 17.65 -0.16
CA LYS A 48 -2.97 17.02 0.90
C LYS A 48 -3.61 15.78 1.51
N ARG A 49 -4.90 15.56 1.25
CA ARG A 49 -5.70 14.45 1.78
C ARG A 49 -6.02 13.39 0.74
N GLN A 50 -5.87 13.72 -0.54
CA GLN A 50 -6.07 12.77 -1.61
C GLN A 50 -4.94 11.76 -1.63
N ILE A 51 -5.33 10.48 -1.65
CA ILE A 51 -4.42 9.35 -1.78
C ILE A 51 -4.73 8.69 -3.11
N THR A 52 -3.70 8.52 -3.94
CA THR A 52 -3.78 7.74 -5.18
C THR A 52 -2.74 6.63 -5.19
N LEU A 53 -3.12 5.52 -5.79
CA LEU A 53 -2.27 4.36 -6.00
C LEU A 53 -2.72 3.64 -7.26
N ARG A 54 -1.76 3.06 -7.99
CA ARG A 54 -2.02 2.34 -9.23
C ARG A 54 -1.48 0.92 -9.13
N SER A 55 -2.36 -0.04 -9.37
CA SER A 55 -1.96 -1.43 -9.48
C SER A 55 -1.50 -1.74 -10.90
N VAL A 56 -0.55 -2.68 -10.98
CA VAL A 56 -0.04 -3.27 -12.22
C VAL A 56 -0.11 -4.76 -12.01
N ASN A 57 -0.88 -5.47 -12.84
CA ASN A 57 -1.11 -6.91 -12.74
C ASN A 57 -1.61 -7.36 -11.35
N GLY A 58 -2.52 -6.59 -10.73
CA GLY A 58 -3.10 -6.93 -9.42
C GLY A 58 -2.15 -6.73 -8.23
N GLU A 59 -1.04 -6.01 -8.42
CA GLU A 59 -0.10 -5.72 -7.35
C GLU A 59 0.31 -4.24 -7.32
N PHE A 60 0.68 -3.77 -6.13
CA PHE A 60 1.29 -2.47 -5.90
C PHE A 60 2.79 -2.65 -5.65
N ASN A 61 3.60 -1.74 -6.20
CA ASN A 61 5.03 -1.77 -5.92
C ASN A 61 5.31 -1.38 -4.46
N PHE A 62 6.47 -1.83 -3.96
CA PHE A 62 6.94 -1.58 -2.60
C PHE A 62 6.87 -0.11 -2.17
N MET A 63 7.29 0.82 -3.04
CA MET A 63 7.35 2.24 -2.72
C MET A 63 5.95 2.83 -2.51
N GLN A 64 4.98 2.44 -3.34
CA GLN A 64 3.58 2.82 -3.13
C GLN A 64 3.07 2.24 -1.81
N ALA A 65 3.24 0.93 -1.57
CA ALA A 65 2.73 0.27 -0.38
C ALA A 65 3.32 0.85 0.92
N SER A 66 4.65 0.98 1.00
CA SER A 66 5.35 1.55 2.15
C SER A 66 4.94 3.00 2.43
N SER A 67 4.88 3.85 1.39
CA SER A 67 4.42 5.23 1.53
C SER A 67 3.02 5.31 2.18
N LYS A 68 2.09 4.45 1.74
CA LYS A 68 0.73 4.41 2.31
C LYS A 68 0.73 3.83 3.72
N ALA A 69 1.51 2.80 3.99
CA ALA A 69 1.61 2.19 5.30
C ALA A 69 2.14 3.17 6.36
N ILE A 70 3.15 3.99 6.02
CA ILE A 70 3.64 5.07 6.90
C ILE A 70 2.53 6.10 7.15
N LEU A 71 1.93 6.60 6.07
CA LEU A 71 0.92 7.66 6.15
C LEU A 71 -0.29 7.23 6.99
N LEU A 72 -0.74 5.99 6.79
CA LEU A 72 -1.96 5.46 7.38
C LEU A 72 -1.73 4.70 8.69
N GLY A 73 -0.48 4.43 9.04
CA GLY A 73 -0.07 3.87 10.33
C GLY A 73 -0.22 2.36 10.43
N PHE A 74 -0.02 1.62 9.34
CA PHE A 74 -0.05 0.14 9.31
C PHE A 74 1.29 -0.47 8.86
N MET A 75 2.41 0.19 9.18
CA MET A 75 3.74 -0.27 8.74
C MET A 75 4.09 -1.64 9.28
N THR A 76 3.75 -1.93 10.54
CA THR A 76 4.01 -3.23 11.16
C THR A 76 3.34 -4.36 10.37
N GLU A 77 2.06 -4.20 10.03
CA GLU A 77 1.30 -5.21 9.28
C GLU A 77 1.83 -5.40 7.86
N LEU A 78 2.30 -4.33 7.22
CA LEU A 78 2.97 -4.44 5.92
C LEU A 78 4.27 -5.24 6.04
N LEU A 79 5.10 -4.97 7.04
CA LEU A 79 6.37 -5.69 7.24
C LEU A 79 6.14 -7.17 7.55
N GLU A 80 5.15 -7.49 8.38
CA GLU A 80 4.75 -8.87 8.66
C GLU A 80 4.26 -9.59 7.40
N TYR A 81 3.46 -8.93 6.56
CA TYR A 81 3.03 -9.48 5.28
C TYR A 81 4.23 -9.76 4.37
N LEU A 82 5.17 -8.82 4.26
CA LEU A 82 6.36 -8.99 3.42
C LEU A 82 7.27 -10.13 3.91
N GLU A 83 7.43 -10.26 5.23
CA GLU A 83 8.21 -11.34 5.82
C GLU A 83 7.56 -12.70 5.53
N ASN A 84 6.26 -12.84 5.80
CA ASN A 84 5.56 -14.13 5.73
C ASN A 84 5.21 -14.56 4.30
N GLU A 85 4.73 -13.66 3.45
CA GLU A 85 4.20 -13.98 2.12
C GLU A 85 5.22 -13.81 1.01
N LYS A 86 6.22 -12.94 1.21
CA LYS A 86 7.24 -12.63 0.20
C LYS A 86 8.64 -13.05 0.65
N GLY A 87 8.80 -13.56 1.87
CA GLY A 87 10.10 -13.92 2.42
C GLY A 87 11.06 -12.74 2.47
N TYR A 88 10.55 -11.52 2.68
CA TYR A 88 11.32 -10.28 2.59
C TYR A 88 11.38 -9.55 3.93
N LYS A 89 12.59 -9.34 4.44
CA LYS A 89 12.85 -8.71 5.75
C LYS A 89 14.12 -7.86 5.69
N ASP A 90 14.11 -6.74 6.43
CA ASP A 90 15.28 -5.86 6.61
C ASP A 90 16.00 -5.46 5.31
N GLY A 91 15.24 -5.25 4.24
CA GLY A 91 15.78 -4.81 2.95
C GLY A 91 16.25 -5.94 2.02
N GLY A 92 16.09 -7.21 2.40
CA GLY A 92 16.49 -8.37 1.60
C GLY A 92 15.53 -9.55 1.67
N TYR A 93 15.69 -10.50 0.76
CA TYR A 93 14.99 -11.79 0.86
C TYR A 93 15.70 -12.68 1.87
N ILE A 94 14.92 -13.36 2.69
CA ILE A 94 15.38 -14.40 3.60
C ILE A 94 15.73 -15.61 2.73
N SER A 95 17.01 -16.02 2.73
CA SER A 95 17.40 -17.29 2.15
C SER A 95 16.84 -18.40 3.02
N ASN A 96 15.84 -19.13 2.54
CA ASN A 96 15.52 -20.43 3.14
C ASN A 96 16.74 -21.34 2.91
N ASN A 97 17.40 -21.75 3.99
CA ASN A 97 18.35 -22.87 3.98
C ASN A 97 17.63 -24.18 3.64
#